data_AF-A0A453T6D4-F1
#
_entry.id   AF-A0A453T6D4-F1
#
_cell.length_a   1.000
_cell.length_b   1.000
_cell.length_c   1.000
_cell.angle_alpha   90.00
_cell.angle_beta   90.00
_cell.angle_gamma   90.00
#
_symmetry.space_group_name_H-M   'P 1'
#
loop_
_entity.id
_entity.type
_entity.pdbx_description
1 polymer ?
#
loop_
_entity_poly.entity_id
_entity_poly.type
_entity_poly.pdbx_seq_one_letter_code
_entity_poly.pdbx_strand_id
1 'polypeptide(L)'
;RDERVERSVTRMMTIIDLARNIRERHSKALKTPLKEMVVVHPDSEFLEDITGKLKEYVMEEMNVKTVTPCNDPMKYASLRAEPNFSVLGKRLGKDMGKVSNEVKKMTQEQILAFEQSGEISFLGHCLTLDDIKVVRQFKRPVDVSEKEIDAAGDGDVLVILDLRADQSLIEAGVAREVVNRIQKLRKTAQLEPTDLIDVYYESVDNSNTLEEILQSQDQYIRDVLGNSLVPKAAATSDM
;
A
#
# COMPACT_ATOMS: atom_id res chain seq x y z
N ARG A 1 -11.66 -18.37 -21.34
CA ARG A 1 -11.13 -17.68 -20.14
C ARG A 1 -11.03 -16.21 -20.52
N ASP A 2 -11.50 -15.31 -19.65
CA ASP A 2 -11.55 -13.89 -19.98
C ASP A 2 -10.20 -13.26 -19.63
N GLU A 3 -9.35 -13.09 -20.65
CA GLU A 3 -7.97 -12.59 -20.51
C GLU A 3 -7.90 -11.24 -19.80
N ARG A 4 -8.94 -10.41 -19.94
CA ARG A 4 -9.02 -9.10 -19.27
C ARG A 4 -9.12 -9.28 -17.76
N VAL A 5 -9.95 -10.20 -17.28
CA VAL A 5 -10.13 -10.47 -15.86
C VAL A 5 -8.85 -11.03 -15.25
N GLU A 6 -8.21 -11.99 -15.92
CA GLU A 6 -6.93 -12.57 -15.46
C GLU A 6 -5.84 -11.50 -15.35
N ARG A 7 -5.79 -10.55 -16.30
CA ARG A 7 -4.88 -9.41 -16.26
C ARG A 7 -5.17 -8.49 -15.08
N SER A 8 -6.43 -8.09 -14.85
CA SER A 8 -6.80 -7.22 -13.73
C SER A 8 -6.47 -7.85 -12.37
N VAL A 9 -6.71 -9.16 -12.23
CA VAL A 9 -6.37 -9.92 -11.01
C VAL A 9 -4.85 -9.98 -10.79
N THR A 10 -4.07 -10.21 -11.86
CA THR A 10 -2.60 -10.21 -11.77
C THR A 10 -2.06 -8.86 -11.33
N ARG A 11 -2.55 -7.76 -11.94
CA ARG A 11 -2.19 -6.38 -11.56
C ARG A 11 -2.49 -6.11 -10.07
N MET A 12 -3.65 -6.57 -9.60
CA MET A 12 -4.06 -6.43 -8.21
C MET A 12 -3.13 -7.18 -7.24
N MET A 13 -2.79 -8.44 -7.55
CA MET A 13 -1.85 -9.23 -6.73
C MET A 13 -0.49 -8.53 -6.62
N THR A 14 0.05 -8.02 -7.73
CA THR A 14 1.31 -7.26 -7.73
C THR A 14 1.25 -6.06 -6.78
N ILE A 15 0.18 -5.28 -6.82
CA ILE A 15 0.02 -4.10 -5.94
C ILE A 15 -0.07 -4.50 -4.47
N ILE A 16 -0.82 -5.57 -4.16
CA ILE A 16 -0.94 -6.11 -2.79
C ILE A 16 0.43 -6.54 -2.26
N ASP A 17 1.21 -7.25 -3.07
CA ASP A 17 2.53 -7.72 -2.67
C ASP A 17 3.51 -6.57 -2.46
N LEU A 18 3.50 -5.56 -3.34
CA LEU A 18 4.28 -4.33 -3.16
C LEU A 18 3.89 -3.60 -1.86
N ALA A 19 2.60 -3.50 -1.57
CA ALA A 19 2.11 -2.86 -0.35
C ALA A 19 2.46 -3.65 0.92
N ARG A 20 2.38 -4.99 0.88
CA ARG A 20 2.81 -5.88 1.97
C ARG A 20 4.30 -5.72 2.26
N ASN A 21 5.13 -5.67 1.23
CA ASN A 21 6.56 -5.42 1.37
C ASN A 21 6.85 -4.11 2.10
N ILE A 22 6.11 -3.04 1.80
CA ILE A 22 6.25 -1.76 2.53
C ILE A 22 5.87 -1.97 4.01
N ARG A 23 4.71 -2.58 4.29
CA ARG A 23 4.25 -2.85 5.66
C ARG A 23 5.26 -3.67 6.46
N GLU A 24 5.85 -4.71 5.87
CA GLU A 24 6.85 -5.57 6.52
C GLU A 24 8.13 -4.80 6.86
N ARG A 25 8.67 -4.00 5.92
CA ARG A 25 9.85 -3.15 6.18
C ARG A 25 9.66 -2.22 7.38
N HIS A 26 8.44 -1.75 7.58
CA HIS A 26 8.08 -0.84 8.68
C HIS A 26 7.41 -1.54 9.87
N SER A 27 7.36 -2.87 9.89
CA SER A 27 6.71 -3.67 10.94
C SER A 27 5.25 -3.25 11.22
N LYS A 28 4.53 -2.79 10.19
CA LYS A 28 3.11 -2.37 10.27
C LYS A 28 2.19 -3.56 10.02
N ALA A 29 1.76 -4.21 11.10
CA ALA A 29 0.84 -5.34 11.02
C ALA A 29 -0.46 -5.01 10.25
N LEU A 30 -1.00 -5.97 9.48
CA LEU A 30 -2.23 -5.79 8.69
C LEU A 30 -3.44 -5.40 9.55
N LYS A 31 -3.49 -5.77 10.82
CA LYS A 31 -4.54 -5.34 11.76
C LYS A 31 -4.56 -3.82 12.02
N THR A 32 -3.43 -3.13 11.81
CA THR A 32 -3.34 -1.68 11.95
C THR A 32 -3.81 -1.05 10.64
N PRO A 33 -4.92 -0.28 10.66
CA PRO A 33 -5.38 0.41 9.47
C PRO A 33 -4.38 1.49 9.07
N LEU A 34 -4.24 1.71 7.76
CA LEU A 34 -3.48 2.84 7.21
C LEU A 34 -4.43 3.84 6.55
N LYS A 35 -3.99 5.08 6.45
CA LYS A 35 -4.81 6.17 5.93
C LYS A 35 -5.04 6.03 4.43
N GLU A 36 -3.97 5.88 3.67
CA GLU A 36 -4.01 5.96 2.22
C GLU A 36 -2.97 5.04 1.58
N MET A 37 -3.39 4.44 0.47
CA MET A 37 -2.51 3.83 -0.51
C MET A 37 -2.63 4.60 -1.84
N VAL A 38 -1.52 5.00 -2.43
CA VAL A 38 -1.50 5.61 -3.77
C VAL A 38 -0.92 4.61 -4.76
N VAL A 39 -1.64 4.38 -5.85
CA VAL A 39 -1.19 3.54 -6.97
C VAL A 39 -0.84 4.44 -8.14
N VAL A 40 0.43 4.41 -8.54
CA VAL A 40 0.97 5.29 -9.58
C VAL A 40 1.29 4.47 -10.82
N HIS A 41 0.63 4.79 -11.93
CA HIS A 41 0.79 4.09 -13.20
C HIS A 41 0.33 4.98 -14.37
N PRO A 42 1.06 5.05 -15.51
CA PRO A 42 0.69 5.95 -16.62
C PRO A 42 -0.59 5.52 -17.38
N ASP A 43 -0.86 4.21 -17.46
CA ASP A 43 -2.09 3.66 -18.08
C ASP A 43 -3.30 3.86 -17.17
N SER A 44 -4.31 4.59 -17.68
CA SER A 44 -5.58 4.81 -16.98
C SER A 44 -6.41 3.53 -16.85
N GLU A 45 -6.30 2.61 -17.83
CA GLU A 45 -7.03 1.35 -17.83
C GLU A 45 -6.52 0.42 -16.72
N PHE A 46 -5.22 0.47 -16.43
CA PHE A 46 -4.60 -0.17 -15.26
C PHE A 46 -5.15 0.42 -13.96
N LEU A 47 -5.20 1.75 -13.85
CA LEU A 47 -5.69 2.40 -12.65
C LEU A 47 -7.18 2.08 -12.41
N GLU A 48 -7.99 2.07 -13.47
CA GLU A 48 -9.41 1.74 -13.40
C GLU A 48 -9.67 0.29 -12.97
N ASP A 49 -8.83 -0.67 -13.40
CA ASP A 49 -8.92 -2.07 -12.92
C ASP A 49 -8.88 -2.12 -11.38
N ILE A 50 -7.99 -1.33 -10.78
CA ILE A 50 -7.71 -1.33 -9.34
C ILE A 50 -8.68 -0.44 -8.57
N THR A 51 -9.00 0.75 -9.09
CA THR A 51 -9.87 1.72 -8.40
C THR A 51 -11.34 1.57 -8.74
N GLY A 52 -11.68 0.73 -9.71
CA GLY A 52 -13.05 0.34 -10.05
C GLY A 52 -13.49 -0.87 -9.23
N LYS A 53 -13.75 -1.99 -9.90
CA LYS A 53 -14.37 -3.17 -9.30
C LYS A 53 -13.53 -3.86 -8.23
N LEU A 54 -12.20 -3.74 -8.28
CA LEU A 54 -11.29 -4.40 -7.33
C LEU A 54 -10.96 -3.52 -6.11
N LYS A 55 -11.44 -2.27 -6.08
CA LYS A 55 -11.05 -1.29 -5.07
C LYS A 55 -11.37 -1.74 -3.66
N GLU A 56 -12.60 -2.21 -3.42
CA GLU A 56 -13.04 -2.65 -2.09
C GLU A 56 -12.20 -3.82 -1.60
N TYR A 57 -11.95 -4.80 -2.47
CA TYR A 57 -11.09 -5.95 -2.15
C TYR A 57 -9.66 -5.51 -1.77
N VAL A 58 -9.06 -4.60 -2.54
CA VAL A 58 -7.73 -4.07 -2.25
C VAL A 58 -7.71 -3.29 -0.93
N MET A 59 -8.77 -2.49 -0.66
CA MET A 59 -8.91 -1.74 0.58
C MET A 59 -9.02 -2.65 1.80
N GLU A 60 -9.79 -3.73 1.70
CA GLU A 60 -9.96 -4.73 2.74
C GLU A 60 -8.65 -5.51 2.98
N GLU A 61 -8.06 -6.06 1.92
CA GLU A 61 -6.86 -6.88 2.00
C GLU A 61 -5.67 -6.09 2.56
N MET A 62 -5.55 -4.82 2.17
CA MET A 62 -4.49 -3.95 2.65
C MET A 62 -4.86 -3.13 3.89
N ASN A 63 -6.09 -3.25 4.39
CA ASN A 63 -6.64 -2.47 5.51
C ASN A 63 -6.27 -0.98 5.40
N VAL A 64 -6.63 -0.36 4.28
CA VAL A 64 -6.42 1.06 4.01
C VAL A 64 -7.75 1.78 3.87
N LYS A 65 -7.86 2.99 4.40
CA LYS A 65 -9.12 3.77 4.30
C LYS A 65 -9.41 4.26 2.89
N THR A 66 -8.37 4.55 2.11
CA THR A 66 -8.51 5.06 0.74
C THR A 66 -7.44 4.48 -0.17
N VAL A 67 -7.84 4.17 -1.41
CA VAL A 67 -6.93 3.89 -2.53
C VAL A 67 -7.08 5.01 -3.56
N THR A 68 -5.99 5.71 -3.83
CA THR A 68 -5.95 6.89 -4.71
C THR A 68 -5.13 6.57 -5.97
N PRO A 69 -5.69 6.71 -7.18
CA PRO A 69 -4.92 6.53 -8.41
C PRO A 69 -4.11 7.79 -8.73
N CYS A 70 -2.93 7.60 -9.32
CA CYS A 70 -2.12 8.68 -9.87
C CYS A 70 -1.59 8.28 -11.25
N ASN A 71 -2.05 8.99 -12.27
CA ASN A 71 -1.62 8.78 -13.66
C ASN A 71 -0.36 9.55 -14.05
N ASP A 72 0.23 10.29 -13.11
CA ASP A 72 1.46 11.04 -13.30
C ASP A 72 2.61 10.42 -12.49
N PRO A 73 3.39 9.50 -13.08
CA PRO A 73 4.56 8.93 -12.44
C PRO A 73 5.56 9.98 -11.94
N MET A 74 5.69 11.11 -12.62
CA MET A 74 6.69 12.14 -12.29
C MET A 74 6.39 12.89 -10.99
N LYS A 75 5.15 12.81 -10.51
CA LYS A 75 4.74 13.37 -9.22
C LYS A 75 5.42 12.67 -8.05
N TYR A 76 5.59 11.35 -8.13
CA TYR A 76 6.10 10.51 -7.04
C TYR A 76 7.33 9.69 -7.40
N ALA A 77 7.75 9.68 -8.66
CA ALA A 77 8.93 8.99 -9.11
C ALA A 77 9.88 9.95 -9.84
N SER A 78 11.17 9.68 -9.68
CA SER A 78 12.21 10.13 -10.59
C SER A 78 12.76 8.91 -11.32
N LEU A 79 12.82 8.99 -12.64
CA LEU A 79 13.46 7.96 -13.45
C LEU A 79 14.98 8.12 -13.41
N ARG A 80 15.67 6.99 -13.39
CA ARG A 80 17.13 6.92 -13.49
C ARG A 80 17.47 5.83 -14.49
N ALA A 81 18.27 6.16 -15.49
CA ALA A 81 18.80 5.16 -16.41
C ALA A 81 20.10 4.56 -15.83
N GLU A 82 20.14 3.24 -15.76
CA GLU A 82 21.30 2.47 -15.32
C GLU A 82 21.84 1.61 -16.47
N PRO A 83 23.10 1.81 -16.89
CA PRO A 83 23.67 1.02 -17.96
C PRO A 83 23.90 -0.42 -17.51
N ASN A 84 23.55 -1.36 -18.38
CA ASN A 84 23.82 -2.78 -18.18
C ASN A 84 25.31 -3.06 -18.44
N PHE A 85 26.11 -2.98 -17.37
CA PHE A 85 27.57 -3.15 -17.47
C PHE A 85 28.00 -4.50 -18.06
N SER A 86 27.19 -5.55 -17.87
CA SER A 86 27.52 -6.90 -18.35
C SER A 86 27.40 -7.05 -19.87
N VAL A 87 26.40 -6.39 -20.47
CA VAL A 87 26.14 -6.39 -21.91
C VAL A 87 27.02 -5.34 -22.58
N LEU A 88 26.97 -4.10 -22.11
CA LEU A 88 27.66 -2.98 -22.71
C LEU A 88 29.18 -3.07 -22.56
N GLY A 89 29.69 -3.65 -21.47
CA GLY A 89 31.13 -3.80 -21.26
C GLY A 89 31.79 -4.66 -22.34
N LYS A 90 31.12 -5.73 -22.78
CA LYS A 90 31.60 -6.61 -23.85
C LYS A 90 31.53 -5.94 -25.23
N ARG A 91 30.50 -5.14 -25.46
CA ARG A 91 30.25 -4.49 -26.77
C ARG A 91 31.09 -3.23 -26.98
N LEU A 92 31.19 -2.38 -25.96
CA LEU A 92 31.75 -1.03 -26.07
C LEU A 92 33.22 -0.92 -25.64
N GLY A 93 33.73 -1.88 -24.85
CA GLY A 93 35.13 -1.91 -24.42
C GLY A 93 35.60 -0.59 -23.82
N LYS A 94 36.52 0.11 -24.51
CA LYS A 94 37.10 1.39 -24.06
C LYS A 94 36.10 2.55 -23.98
N ASP A 95 35.02 2.50 -24.78
CA ASP A 95 34.01 3.55 -24.79
C ASP A 95 32.94 3.37 -23.70
N MET A 96 32.92 2.22 -23.03
CA MET A 96 31.94 1.89 -21.99
C MET A 96 31.84 2.96 -20.90
N GLY A 97 32.98 3.45 -20.41
CA GLY A 97 33.01 4.47 -19.36
C GLY A 97 32.36 5.78 -19.80
N LYS A 98 32.54 6.18 -21.07
CA LYS A 98 31.97 7.42 -21.61
C LYS A 98 30.47 7.26 -21.84
N VAL A 99 30.04 6.17 -22.47
CA VAL A 99 28.62 5.89 -22.73
C VAL A 99 27.87 5.72 -21.40
N SER A 100 28.43 5.02 -20.42
CA SER A 100 27.83 4.87 -19.10
C SER A 100 27.59 6.22 -18.41
N ASN A 101 28.45 7.21 -18.62
CA ASN A 101 28.29 8.54 -18.02
C ASN A 101 27.15 9.31 -18.68
N GLU A 102 27.00 9.20 -20.00
CA GLU A 102 25.88 9.84 -20.70
C GLU A 102 24.54 9.19 -20.34
N VAL A 103 24.48 7.86 -20.25
CA VAL A 103 23.30 7.13 -19.77
C VAL A 103 22.87 7.62 -18.38
N LYS A 104 23.82 7.76 -17.45
CA LYS A 104 23.52 8.23 -16.08
C LYS A 104 23.12 9.71 -15.99
N LYS A 105 23.41 10.51 -17.03
CA LYS A 105 23.06 11.93 -17.11
C LYS A 105 21.75 12.18 -17.86
N MET A 106 21.10 11.13 -18.38
CA MET A 106 19.83 11.27 -19.08
C MET A 106 18.82 12.03 -18.23
N THR A 107 18.16 13.01 -18.86
CA THR A 107 17.04 13.73 -18.23
C THR A 107 15.80 12.84 -18.17
N GLN A 108 14.81 13.23 -17.38
CA GLN A 108 13.55 12.49 -17.27
C GLN A 108 12.86 12.35 -18.63
N GLU A 109 12.88 13.42 -19.42
CA GLU A 109 12.31 13.48 -20.76
C GLU A 109 13.05 12.52 -21.71
N GLN A 110 14.38 12.44 -21.62
CA GLN A 110 15.17 11.51 -22.42
C GLN A 110 14.92 10.05 -22.04
N ILE A 111 14.73 9.76 -20.75
CA ILE A 111 14.42 8.40 -20.28
C ILE A 111 13.03 7.97 -20.76
N LEU A 112 12.03 8.86 -20.65
CA LEU A 112 10.68 8.60 -21.15
C LEU A 112 10.66 8.41 -22.68
N ALA A 113 11.39 9.25 -23.41
CA ALA A 113 11.51 9.12 -24.86
C ALA A 113 12.17 7.79 -25.24
N PHE A 114 13.22 7.38 -24.51
CA PHE A 114 13.89 6.10 -24.70
C PHE A 114 12.98 4.90 -24.42
N GLU A 115 12.16 4.93 -23.38
CA GLU A 115 11.18 3.86 -23.11
C GLU A 115 10.14 3.73 -24.24
N GLN A 116 9.77 4.84 -24.90
CA GLN A 116 8.83 4.83 -26.02
C GLN A 116 9.47 4.44 -27.35
N SER A 117 10.68 4.94 -27.64
CA SER A 117 11.39 4.64 -28.90
C SER A 117 12.03 3.26 -28.91
N GLY A 118 12.39 2.73 -27.73
CA GLY A 118 13.11 1.48 -27.56
C GLY A 118 14.63 1.57 -27.85
N GLU A 119 15.10 2.72 -28.34
CA GLU A 119 16.50 2.95 -28.67
C GLU A 119 16.94 4.40 -28.47
N ILE A 120 18.22 4.60 -28.13
CA ILE A 120 18.86 5.91 -28.00
C ILE A 120 20.33 5.81 -28.42
N SER A 121 20.87 6.88 -29.02
CA SER A 121 22.27 6.89 -29.47
C SER A 121 23.15 7.83 -28.65
N PHE A 122 24.27 7.30 -28.15
CA PHE A 122 25.32 8.08 -27.47
C PHE A 122 26.67 7.80 -28.11
N LEU A 123 27.42 8.87 -28.43
CA LEU A 123 28.80 8.76 -28.95
C LEU A 123 28.93 7.84 -30.18
N GLY A 124 27.90 7.79 -31.04
CA GLY A 124 27.88 6.93 -32.22
C GLY A 124 27.47 5.47 -31.97
N HIS A 125 27.15 5.11 -30.73
CA HIS A 125 26.64 3.78 -30.36
C HIS A 125 25.13 3.85 -30.16
N CYS A 126 24.39 2.95 -30.80
CA CYS A 126 22.96 2.75 -30.51
C CYS A 126 22.81 1.81 -29.31
N LEU A 127 21.99 2.21 -28.34
CA LEU A 127 21.62 1.44 -27.16
C LEU A 127 20.14 1.10 -27.21
N THR A 128 19.80 -0.14 -26.87
CA THR A 128 18.42 -0.64 -26.82
C THR A 128 17.95 -0.87 -25.39
N LEU A 129 16.70 -1.27 -25.20
CA LEU A 129 16.12 -1.62 -23.88
C LEU A 129 16.91 -2.69 -23.11
N ASP A 130 17.67 -3.56 -23.77
CA ASP A 130 18.52 -4.57 -23.12
C ASP A 130 19.81 -3.97 -22.52
N ASP A 131 20.23 -2.83 -23.06
CA ASP A 131 21.46 -2.14 -22.69
C ASP A 131 21.29 -1.18 -21.51
N ILE A 132 20.08 -0.67 -21.30
CA ILE A 132 19.77 0.34 -20.28
C ILE A 132 18.58 -0.13 -19.46
N LYS A 133 18.81 -0.30 -18.16
CA LYS A 133 17.74 -0.54 -17.19
C LYS A 133 17.18 0.80 -16.73
N VAL A 134 15.90 1.05 -16.98
CA VAL A 134 15.20 2.20 -16.39
C VAL A 134 14.75 1.83 -14.98
N VAL A 135 15.20 2.62 -14.00
CA VAL A 135 14.86 2.47 -12.59
C VAL A 135 13.97 3.62 -12.19
N ARG A 136 12.75 3.29 -11.72
CA ARG A 136 11.82 4.23 -11.11
C ARG A 136 12.18 4.36 -9.63
N GLN A 137 12.75 5.50 -9.23
CA GLN A 137 13.09 5.78 -7.83
C GLN A 137 12.00 6.64 -7.21
N PHE A 138 11.51 6.24 -6.03
CA PHE A 138 10.53 7.02 -5.30
C PHE A 138 11.09 8.40 -4.93
N LYS A 139 10.41 9.45 -5.42
CA LYS A 139 10.65 10.84 -5.08
C LYS A 139 9.75 11.18 -3.89
N ARG A 140 10.31 11.01 -2.69
CA ARG A 140 9.63 11.36 -1.45
C ARG A 140 9.35 12.87 -1.39
N PRO A 141 8.18 13.30 -0.88
CA PRO A 141 7.93 14.71 -0.59
C PRO A 141 8.99 15.28 0.38
N VAL A 142 9.34 16.56 0.20
CA VAL A 142 10.46 17.23 0.90
C VAL A 142 10.29 17.21 2.43
N ASP A 143 9.05 17.26 2.92
CA ASP A 143 8.72 17.37 4.34
C ASP A 143 8.24 16.07 4.98
N VAL A 144 8.54 14.92 4.38
CA VAL A 144 8.07 13.63 4.88
C VAL A 144 9.24 12.65 5.00
N SER A 145 9.32 11.95 6.12
CA SER A 145 10.34 10.94 6.36
C SER A 145 9.95 9.56 5.81
N GLU A 146 10.93 8.68 5.65
CA GLU A 146 10.71 7.28 5.24
C GLU A 146 9.78 6.51 6.18
N LYS A 147 9.76 6.89 7.46
CA LYS A 147 8.92 6.25 8.47
C LYS A 147 7.45 6.65 8.36
N GLU A 148 7.17 7.74 7.66
CA GLU A 148 5.84 8.31 7.49
C GLU A 148 5.24 7.97 6.14
N ILE A 149 6.04 8.00 5.08
CA ILE A 149 5.63 7.57 3.75
C ILE A 149 6.77 6.78 3.11
N ASP A 150 6.41 5.62 2.58
CA ASP A 150 7.32 4.77 1.83
C ASP A 150 6.64 4.17 0.61
N ALA A 151 7.44 3.71 -0.35
CA ALA A 151 6.96 3.19 -1.61
C ALA A 151 7.70 1.91 -2.02
N ALA A 152 7.06 1.13 -2.89
CA ALA A 152 7.65 -0.03 -3.54
C ALA A 152 7.13 -0.09 -4.98
N GLY A 153 8.01 -0.44 -5.91
CA GLY A 153 7.65 -0.65 -7.30
C GLY A 153 8.44 -1.80 -7.88
N ASP A 154 7.87 -2.42 -8.91
CA ASP A 154 8.48 -3.54 -9.66
C ASP A 154 9.10 -3.08 -10.99
N GLY A 155 9.00 -1.79 -11.30
CA GLY A 155 9.46 -1.19 -12.54
C GLY A 155 8.31 -0.82 -13.49
N ASP A 156 7.13 -1.42 -13.34
CA ASP A 156 5.93 -1.07 -14.11
C ASP A 156 5.00 -0.16 -13.29
N VAL A 157 4.70 -0.58 -12.05
CA VAL A 157 3.85 0.17 -11.11
C VAL A 157 4.64 0.64 -9.89
N LEU A 158 4.22 1.77 -9.32
CA LEU A 158 4.72 2.26 -8.03
C LEU A 158 3.55 2.36 -7.04
N VAL A 159 3.69 1.71 -5.89
CA VAL A 159 2.74 1.74 -4.79
C VAL A 159 3.34 2.52 -3.64
N ILE A 160 2.55 3.43 -3.05
CA ILE A 160 2.98 4.31 -1.95
C ILE A 160 1.99 4.12 -0.80
N LEU A 161 2.51 3.98 0.43
CA LEU A 161 1.69 3.90 1.64
C LEU A 161 1.94 5.09 2.56
N ASP A 162 0.85 5.66 3.08
CA ASP A 162 0.90 6.56 4.23
C ASP A 162 0.92 5.75 5.53
N LEU A 163 2.07 5.76 6.20
CA LEU A 163 2.38 5.00 7.41
C LEU A 163 2.13 5.79 8.70
N ARG A 164 1.73 7.06 8.57
CA ARG A 164 1.40 7.92 9.71
C ARG A 164 0.18 7.35 10.41
N ALA A 165 0.30 7.17 11.73
CA ALA A 165 -0.86 6.90 12.56
C ALA A 165 -1.54 8.25 12.86
N ASP A 166 -2.81 8.38 12.50
CA ASP A 166 -3.65 9.42 13.08
C ASP A 166 -4.42 8.82 14.28
N GLN A 167 -4.98 9.70 15.11
CA GLN A 167 -5.72 9.28 16.30
C GLN A 167 -6.82 8.27 15.92
N SER A 168 -7.60 8.55 14.88
CA SER A 168 -8.69 7.65 14.43
C SER A 168 -8.20 6.25 14.01
N LEU A 169 -6.98 6.12 13.47
CA LEU A 169 -6.38 4.83 13.13
C LEU A 169 -5.94 4.07 14.38
N ILE A 170 -5.50 4.78 15.42
CA ILE A 170 -5.18 4.19 16.72
C ILE A 170 -6.48 3.66 17.35
N GLU A 171 -7.55 4.47 17.38
CA GLU A 171 -8.86 4.08 17.92
C GLU A 171 -9.42 2.84 17.20
N ALA A 172 -9.39 2.84 15.86
CA ALA A 172 -9.79 1.68 15.06
C ALA A 172 -8.93 0.43 15.34
N GLY A 173 -7.62 0.62 15.58
CA GLY A 173 -6.72 -0.46 15.99
C GLY A 173 -7.10 -1.06 17.35
N VAL A 174 -7.44 -0.21 18.32
CA VAL A 174 -7.92 -0.62 19.65
C VAL A 174 -9.25 -1.37 19.54
N ALA A 175 -10.22 -0.84 18.79
CA ALA A 175 -11.50 -1.50 18.56
C ALA A 175 -11.33 -2.90 17.96
N ARG A 176 -10.44 -3.07 16.97
CA ARG A 176 -10.09 -4.40 16.43
C ARG A 176 -9.50 -5.33 17.47
N GLU A 177 -8.65 -4.83 18.37
CA GLU A 177 -8.10 -5.67 19.44
C GLU A 177 -9.19 -6.13 20.40
N VAL A 178 -10.12 -5.24 20.76
CA VAL A 178 -11.29 -5.57 21.59
C VAL A 178 -12.14 -6.65 20.93
N VAL A 179 -12.53 -6.45 19.67
CA VAL A 179 -13.29 -7.44 18.89
C VAL A 179 -12.55 -8.78 18.81
N ASN A 180 -11.24 -8.78 18.55
CA ASN A 180 -10.43 -10.00 18.53
C ASN A 180 -10.41 -10.74 19.88
N ARG A 181 -10.37 -10.02 21.00
CA ARG A 181 -10.44 -10.61 22.34
C ARG A 181 -11.82 -11.23 22.58
N ILE A 182 -12.90 -10.53 22.21
CA ILE A 182 -14.28 -11.03 22.33
C ILE A 182 -14.48 -12.30 21.51
N GLN A 183 -14.02 -12.31 20.25
CA GLN A 183 -14.12 -13.49 19.39
C GLN A 183 -13.32 -14.69 19.95
N LYS A 184 -12.19 -14.44 20.65
CA LYS A 184 -11.47 -15.51 21.37
C LYS A 184 -12.28 -16.03 22.56
N LEU A 185 -12.89 -15.15 23.35
CA LEU A 185 -13.75 -15.54 24.48
C LEU A 185 -14.95 -16.37 24.00
N ARG A 186 -15.56 -15.96 22.89
CA ARG A 186 -16.65 -16.69 22.22
C ARG A 186 -16.26 -18.13 21.92
N LYS A 187 -15.08 -18.33 21.32
CA LYS A 187 -14.54 -19.67 21.03
C LYS A 187 -14.28 -20.48 22.29
N THR A 188 -13.73 -19.86 23.34
CA THR A 188 -13.51 -20.53 24.64
C THR A 188 -14.83 -20.94 25.29
N ALA A 189 -15.88 -20.14 25.12
CA ALA A 189 -17.23 -20.42 25.60
C ALA A 189 -18.02 -21.40 24.71
N GLN A 190 -17.42 -21.88 23.60
CA GLN A 190 -18.05 -22.79 22.63
C GLN A 190 -19.35 -22.22 22.01
N LEU A 191 -19.40 -20.89 21.84
CA LEU A 191 -20.51 -20.21 21.19
C LEU A 191 -20.29 -20.16 19.67
N GLU A 192 -21.36 -20.36 18.91
CA GLU A 192 -21.36 -20.30 17.45
C GLU A 192 -21.38 -18.84 16.98
N PRO A 193 -20.82 -18.51 15.79
CA PRO A 193 -20.81 -17.15 15.22
C PRO A 193 -22.18 -16.46 15.09
N THR A 194 -23.25 -17.26 15.03
CA THR A 194 -24.65 -16.79 14.91
C THR A 194 -25.30 -16.48 16.24
N ASP A 195 -24.71 -16.92 17.36
CA ASP A 195 -25.29 -16.70 18.68
C ASP A 195 -25.29 -15.21 19.04
N LEU A 196 -26.41 -14.71 19.56
CA LEU A 196 -26.46 -13.35 20.09
C LEU A 196 -25.71 -13.32 21.43
N ILE A 197 -24.79 -12.37 21.56
CA ILE A 197 -24.01 -12.16 22.78
C ILE A 197 -24.22 -10.74 23.29
N ASP A 198 -24.38 -10.63 24.60
CA ASP A 198 -24.26 -9.36 25.31
C ASP A 198 -22.85 -9.28 25.87
N VAL A 199 -22.15 -8.21 25.50
CA VAL A 199 -20.76 -8.04 25.89
C VAL A 199 -20.64 -6.80 26.75
N TYR A 200 -20.23 -7.03 27.99
CA TYR A 200 -20.03 -5.97 28.97
C TYR A 200 -18.56 -5.63 29.11
N TYR A 201 -18.25 -4.34 29.26
CA TYR A 201 -16.89 -3.86 29.48
C TYR A 201 -16.80 -2.91 30.67
N GLU A 202 -15.62 -2.85 31.28
CA GLU A 202 -15.28 -1.95 32.37
C GLU A 202 -13.85 -1.45 32.14
N SER A 203 -13.66 -0.14 32.16
CA SER A 203 -12.33 0.46 32.10
C SER A 203 -11.66 0.33 33.46
N VAL A 204 -10.41 -0.15 33.49
CA VAL A 204 -9.67 -0.35 34.76
C VAL A 204 -9.03 0.96 35.23
N ASP A 205 -8.63 1.80 34.28
CA ASP A 205 -8.34 3.19 34.50
C ASP A 205 -9.64 3.99 34.43
N ASN A 206 -9.86 4.91 35.39
CA ASN A 206 -11.00 5.83 35.41
C ASN A 206 -10.93 6.88 34.27
N SER A 207 -10.40 6.51 33.11
CA SER A 207 -10.32 7.33 31.92
C SER A 207 -11.48 6.97 30.99
N ASN A 208 -12.11 8.00 30.40
CA ASN A 208 -13.17 7.80 29.41
C ASN A 208 -12.60 7.42 28.02
N THR A 209 -11.28 7.28 27.90
CA THR A 209 -10.59 7.06 26.63
C THR A 209 -11.10 5.80 25.92
N LEU A 210 -11.28 4.69 26.65
CA LEU A 210 -11.80 3.46 26.06
C LEU A 210 -13.25 3.61 25.61
N GLU A 211 -14.07 4.30 26.40
CA GLU A 211 -15.48 4.52 26.08
C GLU A 211 -15.65 5.38 24.83
N GLU A 212 -14.88 6.48 24.71
CA GLU A 212 -14.86 7.34 23.53
C GLU A 212 -14.45 6.56 22.27
N ILE A 213 -13.45 5.67 22.37
CA ILE A 213 -13.00 4.79 21.27
C ILE A 213 -14.10 3.82 20.85
N LEU A 214 -14.74 3.15 21.82
CA LEU A 214 -15.78 2.16 21.52
C LEU A 214 -17.01 2.83 20.90
N GLN A 215 -17.36 4.05 21.33
CA GLN A 215 -18.41 4.85 20.72
C GLN A 215 -18.03 5.31 19.31
N SER A 216 -16.78 5.78 19.08
CA SER A 216 -16.33 6.24 17.76
C SER A 216 -16.29 5.11 16.73
N GLN A 217 -16.09 3.87 17.18
CA GLN A 217 -16.01 2.66 16.34
C GLN A 217 -17.25 1.74 16.45
N ASP A 218 -18.37 2.22 16.99
CA ASP A 218 -19.57 1.40 17.29
C ASP A 218 -20.10 0.66 16.04
N GLN A 219 -20.13 1.32 14.88
CA GLN A 219 -20.58 0.70 13.64
C GLN A 219 -19.73 -0.53 13.28
N TYR A 220 -18.40 -0.41 13.31
CA TYR A 220 -17.50 -1.53 13.04
C TYR A 220 -17.73 -2.69 14.01
N ILE A 221 -17.95 -2.38 15.29
CA ILE A 221 -18.18 -3.38 16.33
C ILE A 221 -19.49 -4.12 16.07
N ARG A 222 -20.57 -3.40 15.75
CA ARG A 222 -21.87 -4.00 15.39
C ARG A 222 -21.78 -4.88 14.15
N ASP A 223 -21.07 -4.43 13.12
CA ASP A 223 -20.93 -5.19 11.87
C ASP A 223 -20.24 -6.54 12.10
N VAL A 224 -19.34 -6.65 13.07
CA VAL A 224 -18.58 -7.88 13.37
C VAL A 224 -19.22 -8.73 14.46
N LEU A 225 -19.79 -8.12 15.51
CA LEU A 225 -20.31 -8.82 16.68
C LEU A 225 -21.84 -8.97 16.68
N GLY A 226 -22.54 -8.25 15.81
CA GLY A 226 -24.00 -8.20 15.76
C GLY A 226 -24.64 -7.25 16.79
N ASN A 227 -23.93 -6.88 17.85
CA ASN A 227 -24.41 -6.02 18.94
C ASN A 227 -23.33 -5.00 19.36
N SER A 228 -23.77 -3.92 20.01
CA SER A 228 -22.87 -2.97 20.67
C SER A 228 -22.35 -3.51 22.00
N LEU A 229 -21.22 -2.96 22.42
CA LEU A 229 -20.66 -3.18 23.74
C LEU A 229 -21.40 -2.33 24.78
N VAL A 230 -21.70 -2.92 25.94
CA VAL A 230 -22.43 -2.25 27.02
C VAL A 230 -21.49 -1.96 28.20
N PRO A 231 -21.43 -0.73 28.72
CA PRO A 231 -20.71 -0.47 29.96
C PRO A 231 -21.28 -1.31 31.10
N LYS A 232 -20.42 -1.98 31.88
CA LYS A 232 -20.85 -2.82 33.00
C LYS A 232 -21.69 -2.06 34.04
N ALA A 233 -21.43 -0.76 34.22
CA ALA A 233 -22.23 0.10 35.10
C ALA A 233 -23.70 0.23 34.66
N ALA A 234 -23.98 0.14 33.35
CA ALA A 234 -25.34 0.17 32.82
C ALA A 234 -26.08 -1.17 33.04
N ALA A 235 -25.36 -2.28 33.10
CA ALA A 235 -25.94 -3.61 33.35
C ALA A 235 -26.56 -3.75 34.74
N THR A 236 -26.03 -3.04 35.73
CA THR A 236 -26.55 -3.03 37.12
C THR A 236 -27.85 -2.26 37.31
N SER A 237 -28.38 -1.59 36.28
CA SER A 237 -29.66 -0.88 36.34
C SER A 237 -30.87 -1.72 35.87
N ASP A 238 -30.64 -2.84 35.18
CA ASP A 238 -31.68 -3.68 34.56
C ASP A 238 -31.86 -5.05 35.26
N MET A 239 -31.17 -5.28 36.38
CA MET A 239 -31.35 -6.45 37.27
C MET A 239 -31.91 -6.03 38.62
#